data_AF-A0A0T9NT58-F1
#
_entry.id   AF-A0A0T9NT58-F1
#
_cell.length_a   1.000
_cell.length_b   1.000
_cell.length_c   1.000
_cell.angle_alpha   90.00
_cell.angle_beta   90.00
_cell.angle_gamma   90.00
#
_symmetry.space_group_name_H-M   'P 1'
#
loop_
_entity.id
_entity.type
_entity.pdbx_description
1 polymer ?
#
loop_
_entity_poly.entity_id
_entity_poly.type
_entity_poly.pdbx_seq_one_letter_code
_entity_poly.pdbx_strand_id
1 'polypeptide(L)'
;MIGSKVKEFTFEAEGKEKLKERLRELVGTRSVRAAARDWGLSFSTLNNYLTKSTEPAFTAMQKIAHKERVSLDWLAYGSMTNTITATNHNLSEAEKEYKARGKLTSAWLAVLDSLDENEAHALLRVIHKKGVDGIVELVTANSLDIELLQLPTEEKERLMALHEAKKGASESCVENNSGDQSQKKVG
;
A
#
# COMPACT_ATOMS: atom_id res chain seq x y z
N MET A 1 22.74 1.79 54.84
CA MET A 1 22.42 0.88 53.73
C MET A 1 21.07 0.24 54.02
N ILE A 2 20.01 0.66 53.35
CA ILE A 2 18.75 -0.09 53.26
C ILE A 2 18.40 -0.05 51.77
N GLY A 3 18.58 -1.18 51.11
CA GLY A 3 18.31 -1.38 49.70
C GLY A 3 17.11 -2.30 49.49
N SER A 4 16.53 -2.17 48.30
CA SER A 4 15.49 -2.98 47.67
C SER A 4 14.06 -2.75 48.16
N LYS A 5 13.06 -2.56 47.30
CA LYS A 5 13.01 -2.53 45.83
C LYS A 5 11.75 -1.76 45.48
N VAL A 6 11.89 -0.73 44.65
CA VAL A 6 10.77 -0.03 44.01
C VAL A 6 10.00 -1.08 43.20
N LYS A 7 8.69 -1.24 43.46
CA LYS A 7 7.82 -2.08 42.64
C LYS A 7 7.72 -1.44 41.27
N GLU A 8 8.47 -2.03 40.37
CA GLU A 8 8.56 -1.71 38.97
C GLU A 8 7.19 -1.86 38.30
N PHE A 9 6.86 -0.82 37.52
CA PHE A 9 5.88 -0.75 36.45
C PHE A 9 5.31 -2.11 35.98
N THR A 10 4.00 -2.31 36.13
CA THR A 10 3.27 -3.38 35.44
C THR A 10 2.14 -2.78 34.62
N PHE A 11 2.48 -2.28 33.43
CA PHE A 11 1.51 -1.96 32.36
C PHE A 11 1.06 -3.23 31.59
N GLU A 12 1.11 -4.42 32.21
CA GLU A 12 0.79 -5.70 31.55
C GLU A 12 -0.61 -6.24 31.84
N ALA A 13 -1.38 -5.63 32.74
CA ALA A 13 -2.66 -6.18 33.18
C ALA A 13 -3.81 -5.97 32.17
N GLU A 14 -3.80 -4.83 31.46
CA GLU A 14 -4.99 -4.41 30.71
C GLU A 14 -5.28 -5.24 29.45
N GLY A 15 -4.26 -5.78 28.78
CA GLY A 15 -4.44 -6.60 27.58
C GLY A 15 -4.86 -8.04 27.87
N LYS A 16 -4.34 -8.61 28.96
CA LYS A 16 -4.52 -10.03 29.33
C LYS A 16 -5.92 -10.30 29.91
N GLU A 17 -6.45 -9.36 30.70
CA GLU A 17 -7.82 -9.46 31.24
C GLU A 17 -8.86 -9.39 30.11
N LYS A 18 -8.64 -8.51 29.12
CA LYS A 18 -9.53 -8.33 27.96
C LYS A 18 -9.65 -9.59 27.10
N LEU A 19 -8.59 -10.39 26.93
CA LEU A 19 -8.65 -11.66 26.16
C LEU A 19 -9.52 -12.71 26.85
N LYS A 20 -9.35 -12.87 28.16
CA LYS A 20 -10.15 -13.82 28.96
C LYS A 20 -11.63 -13.49 28.93
N GLU A 21 -11.99 -12.21 28.97
CA GLU A 21 -13.37 -11.74 28.84
C GLU A 21 -13.97 -12.12 27.48
N ARG A 22 -13.25 -11.87 26.38
CA ARG A 22 -13.70 -12.26 25.04
C ARG A 22 -13.83 -13.77 24.85
N LEU A 23 -12.92 -14.55 25.44
CA LEU A 23 -13.07 -16.01 25.44
C LEU A 23 -14.33 -16.44 26.20
N ARG A 24 -14.71 -15.76 27.29
CA ARG A 24 -15.98 -16.01 27.99
C ARG A 24 -17.18 -15.62 27.15
N GLU A 25 -17.10 -14.50 26.44
CA GLU A 25 -18.13 -14.05 25.49
C GLU A 25 -18.37 -15.10 24.39
N LEU A 26 -17.30 -15.63 23.79
CA LEU A 26 -17.38 -16.70 22.79
C LEU A 26 -17.88 -18.04 23.37
N VAL A 27 -17.62 -18.32 24.65
CA VAL A 27 -18.24 -19.48 25.31
C VAL A 27 -19.74 -19.26 25.46
N GLY A 28 -20.19 -18.03 25.76
CA GLY A 28 -21.60 -17.67 25.77
C GLY A 28 -22.43 -18.56 26.70
N THR A 29 -23.45 -19.22 26.15
CA THR A 29 -24.41 -20.05 26.90
C THR A 29 -24.03 -21.51 27.04
N ARG A 30 -23.02 -21.99 26.30
CA ARG A 30 -22.58 -23.40 26.38
C ARG A 30 -21.67 -23.62 27.58
N SER A 31 -21.63 -24.87 28.05
CA SER A 31 -20.66 -25.26 29.06
C SER A 31 -19.23 -25.16 28.52
N VAL A 32 -18.27 -24.84 29.39
CA VAL A 32 -16.84 -24.81 29.03
C VAL A 32 -16.37 -26.14 28.44
N ARG A 33 -16.94 -27.28 28.88
CA ARG A 33 -16.64 -28.60 28.30
C ARG A 33 -17.13 -28.75 26.86
N ALA A 34 -18.31 -28.22 26.56
CA ALA A 34 -18.84 -28.22 25.19
C ALA A 34 -17.98 -27.31 24.30
N ALA A 35 -17.65 -26.10 24.76
CA ALA A 35 -16.78 -25.17 24.03
C ALA A 35 -15.40 -25.78 23.73
N ALA A 36 -14.77 -26.41 24.71
CA ALA A 36 -13.48 -27.07 24.53
C ALA A 36 -13.53 -28.14 23.43
N ARG A 37 -14.58 -28.97 23.44
CA ARG A 37 -14.78 -29.99 22.41
C ARG A 37 -15.00 -29.38 21.02
N ASP A 38 -15.82 -28.33 20.92
CA ASP A 38 -16.12 -27.67 19.65
C ASP A 38 -14.86 -27.00 19.05
N TRP A 39 -14.01 -26.45 19.89
CA TRP A 39 -12.74 -25.79 19.52
C TRP A 39 -11.59 -26.78 19.29
N GLY A 40 -11.79 -28.07 19.56
CA GLY A 40 -10.74 -29.09 19.46
C GLY A 40 -9.60 -28.85 20.47
N LEU A 41 -9.95 -28.42 21.68
CA LEU A 41 -9.06 -28.19 22.82
C LEU A 41 -9.41 -29.12 23.99
N SER A 42 -8.44 -29.42 24.86
CA SER A 42 -8.75 -30.13 26.09
C SER A 42 -9.49 -29.22 27.07
N PHE A 43 -10.36 -29.79 27.91
CA PHE A 43 -11.05 -29.02 28.96
C PHE A 43 -10.06 -28.30 29.88
N SER A 44 -8.95 -28.95 30.24
CA SER A 44 -7.90 -28.33 31.07
C SER A 44 -7.25 -27.14 30.37
N THR A 45 -7.00 -27.24 29.06
CA THR A 45 -6.39 -26.18 28.25
C THR A 45 -7.29 -24.95 28.22
N LEU A 46 -8.58 -25.13 27.89
CA LEU A 46 -9.52 -24.02 27.88
C LEU A 46 -9.75 -23.45 29.28
N ASN A 47 -9.87 -24.29 30.30
CA ASN A 47 -10.04 -23.83 31.66
C ASN A 47 -8.83 -23.02 32.15
N ASN A 48 -7.60 -23.39 31.74
CA ASN A 48 -6.41 -22.60 32.02
C ASN A 48 -6.52 -21.19 31.41
N TYR A 49 -6.95 -21.05 30.15
CA TYR A 49 -7.11 -19.75 29.51
C TYR A 49 -8.21 -18.88 30.16
N LEU A 50 -9.26 -19.51 30.71
CA LEU A 50 -10.38 -18.81 31.34
C LEU A 50 -10.17 -18.48 32.82
N THR A 51 -9.23 -19.14 33.50
CA THR A 51 -9.02 -18.99 34.95
C THR A 51 -7.66 -18.38 35.27
N LYS A 52 -6.60 -18.85 34.60
CA LYS A 52 -5.22 -18.38 34.79
C LYS A 52 -4.90 -17.30 33.76
N SER A 53 -3.94 -16.43 34.07
CA SER A 53 -3.41 -15.43 33.12
C SER A 53 -2.44 -16.07 32.12
N THR A 54 -2.78 -17.26 31.60
CA THR A 54 -1.96 -18.00 30.64
C THR A 54 -2.43 -17.67 29.23
N GLU A 55 -1.51 -17.18 28.40
CA GLU A 55 -1.81 -16.84 27.02
C GLU A 55 -2.02 -18.11 26.17
N PRO A 56 -3.09 -18.17 25.35
CA PRO A 56 -3.28 -19.24 24.39
C PRO A 56 -2.21 -19.19 23.32
N ALA A 57 -1.72 -20.37 22.91
CA ALA A 57 -0.83 -20.46 21.76
C ALA A 57 -1.57 -19.98 20.50
N PHE A 58 -0.82 -19.45 19.52
CA PHE A 58 -1.38 -18.97 18.26
C PHE A 58 -2.27 -20.02 17.57
N THR A 59 -1.88 -21.29 17.61
CA THR A 59 -2.66 -22.41 17.06
C THR A 59 -4.02 -22.61 17.75
N ALA A 60 -4.11 -22.35 19.06
CA ALA A 60 -5.37 -22.37 19.79
C ALA A 60 -6.24 -21.17 19.41
N MET A 61 -5.66 -19.98 19.27
CA MET A 61 -6.37 -18.79 18.79
C MET A 61 -6.95 -18.99 17.39
N GLN A 62 -6.20 -19.58 16.46
CA GLN A 62 -6.67 -19.91 15.11
C GLN A 62 -7.86 -20.87 15.13
N LYS A 63 -7.81 -21.93 15.94
CA LYS A 63 -8.92 -22.89 16.06
C LYS A 63 -10.19 -22.24 16.58
N ILE A 64 -10.06 -21.41 17.61
CA ILE A 64 -11.19 -20.68 18.21
C ILE A 64 -11.76 -19.70 17.18
N ALA A 65 -10.91 -18.88 16.57
CA ALA A 65 -11.30 -17.90 15.56
C ALA A 65 -12.04 -18.53 14.37
N HIS A 66 -11.50 -19.62 13.82
CA HIS A 66 -12.11 -20.35 12.72
C HIS A 66 -13.46 -20.97 13.12
N LYS A 67 -13.57 -21.53 14.33
CA LYS A 67 -14.80 -22.18 14.79
C LYS A 67 -15.92 -21.19 15.10
N GLU A 68 -15.57 -20.05 15.69
CA GLU A 68 -16.51 -18.99 16.08
C GLU A 68 -16.73 -17.93 14.99
N ARG A 69 -16.03 -18.07 13.84
CA ARG A 69 -16.06 -17.11 12.71
C ARG A 69 -15.75 -15.68 13.12
N VAL A 70 -14.79 -15.51 14.04
CA VAL A 70 -14.26 -14.21 14.45
C VAL A 70 -12.85 -14.01 13.90
N SER A 71 -12.43 -12.76 13.73
CA SER A 71 -11.05 -12.47 13.29
C SER A 71 -10.06 -12.73 14.43
N LEU A 72 -8.83 -13.12 14.06
CA LEU A 72 -7.73 -13.23 15.02
C LEU A 72 -7.46 -11.89 15.71
N ASP A 73 -7.62 -10.78 15.00
CA ASP A 73 -7.43 -9.42 15.55
C ASP A 73 -8.49 -9.06 16.59
N TRP A 74 -9.76 -9.42 16.35
CA TRP A 74 -10.82 -9.26 17.34
C TRP A 74 -10.54 -10.13 18.57
N LEU A 75 -10.07 -11.36 18.37
CA LEU A 75 -9.71 -12.26 19.47
C LEU A 75 -8.48 -11.78 20.24
N ALA A 76 -7.48 -11.16 19.60
CA ALA A 76 -6.25 -10.68 20.21
C ALA A 76 -6.41 -9.31 20.89
N TYR A 77 -7.00 -8.34 20.19
CA TYR A 77 -7.06 -6.93 20.61
C TYR A 77 -8.45 -6.40 20.97
N GLY A 78 -9.52 -7.05 20.51
CA GLY A 78 -10.89 -6.72 20.92
C GLY A 78 -11.42 -5.52 20.15
N SER A 79 -10.59 -4.97 19.27
CA SER A 79 -11.03 -4.12 18.21
C SER A 79 -11.86 -4.97 17.26
N MET A 80 -13.18 -4.75 17.25
CA MET A 80 -13.93 -5.00 16.04
C MET A 80 -13.43 -3.99 15.01
N THR A 81 -12.27 -4.27 14.41
CA THR A 81 -12.04 -3.83 13.05
C THR A 81 -12.96 -4.67 12.16
N ASN A 82 -14.27 -4.46 12.31
CA ASN A 82 -15.10 -4.42 11.13
C ASN A 82 -14.53 -3.28 10.30
N THR A 83 -13.54 -3.56 9.45
CA THR A 83 -13.22 -2.73 8.29
C THR A 83 -14.30 -2.84 7.22
N ILE A 84 -15.55 -3.09 7.65
CA ILE A 84 -16.77 -2.76 6.96
C ILE A 84 -17.46 -1.66 7.80
N THR A 85 -17.03 -0.43 7.51
CA THR A 85 -17.84 0.80 7.49
C THR A 85 -18.32 1.44 8.81
N ALA A 86 -18.11 2.77 8.87
CA ALA A 86 -18.54 3.77 9.85
C ALA A 86 -17.79 3.72 11.20
N THR A 87 -17.16 4.79 11.69
CA THR A 87 -17.69 6.15 11.85
C THR A 87 -16.59 7.22 11.92
N ASN A 88 -16.92 8.37 11.34
CA ASN A 88 -16.46 9.73 11.66
C ASN A 88 -15.57 9.87 12.90
N HIS A 89 -14.26 9.92 12.69
CA HIS A 89 -13.34 10.68 13.52
C HIS A 89 -12.39 11.38 12.54
N ASN A 90 -12.07 12.64 12.77
CA ASN A 90 -11.18 13.43 11.90
C ASN A 90 -9.88 12.65 11.65
N LEU A 91 -9.79 12.03 10.48
CA LEU A 91 -8.65 11.22 10.06
C LEU A 91 -7.47 12.15 9.80
N SER A 92 -6.32 11.79 10.34
CA SER A 92 -5.04 12.40 9.99
C SER A 92 -4.81 12.28 8.47
N GLU A 93 -4.14 13.27 7.84
CA GLU A 93 -3.78 13.22 6.41
C GLU A 93 -3.14 11.86 6.00
N ALA A 94 -2.33 11.28 6.90
CA ALA A 94 -1.68 9.98 6.67
C ALA A 94 -2.67 8.80 6.60
N GLU A 95 -3.75 8.84 7.37
CA GLU A 95 -4.78 7.79 7.38
C GLU A 95 -5.74 7.94 6.19
N LYS A 96 -5.96 9.16 5.71
CA LYS A 96 -6.69 9.42 4.45
C LYS A 96 -5.94 8.83 3.26
N GLU A 97 -4.63 9.01 3.22
CA GLU A 97 -3.77 8.47 2.16
C GLU A 97 -3.72 6.93 2.20
N TYR A 98 -3.58 6.34 3.39
CA TYR A 98 -3.62 4.88 3.56
C TYR A 98 -4.97 4.28 3.15
N LYS A 99 -6.08 4.93 3.52
CA LYS A 99 -7.43 4.50 3.12
C LYS A 99 -7.70 4.71 1.64
N ALA A 100 -7.19 5.79 1.03
CA ALA A 100 -7.29 6.03 -0.41
C ALA A 100 -6.50 5.00 -1.20
N ARG A 101 -5.29 4.66 -0.75
CA ARG A 101 -4.49 3.57 -1.33
C ARG A 101 -5.19 2.23 -1.18
N GLY A 102 -5.76 1.94 -0.01
CA GLY A 102 -6.56 0.73 0.22
C GLY A 102 -7.76 0.64 -0.71
N LYS A 103 -8.46 1.75 -0.97
CA LYS A 103 -9.54 1.82 -1.96
C LYS A 103 -9.04 1.53 -3.38
N LEU A 104 -7.92 2.12 -3.79
CA LEU A 104 -7.36 1.88 -5.12
C LEU A 104 -6.91 0.42 -5.29
N THR A 105 -6.26 -0.15 -4.27
CA THR A 105 -5.88 -1.57 -4.25
C THR A 105 -7.12 -2.46 -4.33
N SER A 106 -8.19 -2.14 -3.59
CA SER A 106 -9.44 -2.92 -3.66
C SER A 106 -10.12 -2.82 -5.02
N ALA A 107 -10.10 -1.65 -5.66
CA ALA A 107 -10.65 -1.45 -6.99
C ALA A 107 -9.83 -2.23 -8.04
N TRP A 108 -8.50 -2.19 -7.93
CA TRP A 108 -7.60 -2.96 -8.80
C TRP A 108 -7.83 -4.46 -8.68
N LEU A 109 -7.93 -4.98 -7.45
CA LEU A 109 -8.23 -6.40 -7.23
C LEU A 109 -9.61 -6.78 -7.75
N ALA A 110 -10.63 -5.93 -7.56
CA ALA A 110 -11.96 -6.18 -8.10
C ALA A 110 -11.98 -6.21 -9.63
N VAL A 111 -11.23 -5.33 -10.30
CA VAL A 111 -11.06 -5.37 -11.76
C VAL A 111 -10.36 -6.66 -12.17
N LEU A 112 -9.28 -7.04 -11.49
CA LEU A 112 -8.54 -8.26 -11.79
C LEU A 112 -9.39 -9.53 -11.62
N ASP A 113 -10.17 -9.61 -10.54
CA ASP A 113 -11.05 -10.74 -10.24
C ASP A 113 -12.24 -10.85 -11.21
N SER A 114 -12.58 -9.76 -11.92
CA SER A 114 -13.66 -9.74 -12.92
C SER A 114 -13.23 -10.18 -14.32
N LEU A 115 -11.92 -10.26 -14.58
CA LEU A 115 -11.37 -10.67 -15.88
C LEU A 115 -11.29 -12.20 -15.93
N ASP A 116 -11.53 -12.76 -17.11
CA ASP A 116 -11.25 -14.19 -17.32
C ASP A 116 -9.72 -14.45 -17.45
N GLU A 117 -9.31 -15.72 -17.43
CA GLU A 117 -7.89 -16.06 -17.53
C GLU A 117 -7.23 -15.51 -18.80
N ASN A 118 -7.92 -15.51 -19.94
CA ASN A 118 -7.36 -15.03 -21.19
C ASN A 118 -7.21 -13.50 -21.19
N GLU A 119 -8.20 -12.79 -20.65
CA GLU A 119 -8.22 -11.35 -20.50
C GLU A 119 -7.16 -10.87 -19.50
N ALA A 120 -7.01 -11.54 -18.36
CA ALA A 120 -5.97 -11.26 -17.38
C ALA A 120 -4.56 -11.47 -17.98
N HIS A 121 -4.36 -12.56 -18.73
CA HIS A 121 -3.10 -12.79 -19.44
C HIS A 121 -2.84 -11.74 -20.54
N ALA A 122 -3.87 -11.30 -21.26
CA ALA A 122 -3.74 -10.24 -22.26
C ALA A 122 -3.35 -8.90 -21.59
N LEU A 123 -4.00 -8.54 -20.49
CA LEU A 123 -3.68 -7.35 -19.70
C LEU A 123 -2.23 -7.39 -19.20
N LEU A 124 -1.81 -8.51 -18.61
CA LEU A 124 -0.44 -8.67 -18.11
C LEU A 124 0.58 -8.57 -19.25
N ARG A 125 0.29 -9.15 -20.42
CA ARG A 125 1.15 -9.05 -21.60
C ARG A 125 1.29 -7.62 -22.08
N VAL A 126 0.23 -6.83 -22.08
CA VAL A 126 0.28 -5.41 -22.46
C VAL A 126 1.11 -4.61 -21.47
N ILE A 127 0.89 -4.80 -20.16
CA ILE A 127 1.66 -4.15 -19.10
C ILE A 127 3.15 -4.49 -19.23
N HIS A 128 3.48 -5.77 -19.36
CA HIS A 128 4.86 -6.22 -19.53
C HIS A 128 5.47 -5.69 -20.81
N LYS A 129 4.78 -5.78 -21.96
CA LYS A 129 5.31 -5.29 -23.23
C LYS A 129 5.59 -3.79 -23.16
N LYS A 130 4.67 -2.99 -22.63
CA LYS A 130 4.89 -1.55 -22.45
C LYS A 130 6.01 -1.22 -21.47
N GLY A 131 6.14 -1.98 -20.39
CA GLY A 131 7.26 -1.84 -19.47
C GLY A 131 8.60 -2.17 -20.13
N VAL A 132 8.68 -3.29 -20.85
CA VAL A 132 9.88 -3.72 -21.59
C VAL A 132 10.22 -2.74 -22.70
N ASP A 133 9.24 -2.29 -23.49
CA ASP A 133 9.42 -1.28 -24.54
C ASP A 133 10.05 -0.01 -23.95
N GLY A 134 9.57 0.47 -22.79
CA GLY A 134 10.14 1.64 -22.11
C GLY A 134 11.56 1.42 -21.59
N ILE A 135 11.87 0.23 -21.05
CA ILE A 135 13.23 -0.11 -20.60
C ILE A 135 14.18 -0.23 -21.81
N VAL A 136 13.73 -0.85 -22.90
CA VAL A 136 14.52 -0.97 -24.13
C VAL A 136 14.75 0.40 -24.74
N GLU A 137 13.75 1.28 -24.76
CA GLU A 137 13.91 2.67 -25.17
C GLU A 137 14.94 3.38 -24.29
N LEU A 138 14.88 3.26 -22.97
CA LEU A 138 15.91 3.78 -22.06
C LEU A 138 17.32 3.24 -22.32
N VAL A 139 17.45 1.95 -22.68
CA VAL A 139 18.75 1.30 -22.92
C VAL A 139 19.30 1.58 -24.32
N THR A 140 18.42 1.81 -25.30
CA THR A 140 18.78 2.07 -26.70
C THR A 140 18.85 3.56 -27.01
N ALA A 141 18.21 4.40 -26.22
CA ALA A 141 18.40 5.84 -26.24
C ALA A 141 19.82 6.17 -25.81
N ASN A 142 20.40 7.20 -26.43
CA ASN A 142 21.79 7.54 -26.21
C ASN A 142 22.01 7.97 -24.75
N SER A 143 23.26 7.89 -24.26
CA SER A 143 23.64 8.33 -22.90
C SER A 143 23.05 9.69 -22.51
N LEU A 144 22.88 10.59 -23.49
CA LEU A 144 22.28 11.92 -23.33
C LEU A 144 20.79 11.89 -22.96
N ASP A 145 20.01 10.95 -23.48
CA ASP A 145 18.56 10.87 -23.24
C ASP A 145 18.26 10.39 -21.81
N ILE A 146 19.09 9.46 -21.31
CA ILE A 146 19.05 9.01 -19.92
C ILE A 146 19.43 10.16 -18.98
N GLU A 147 20.47 10.94 -19.33
CA GLU A 147 20.92 12.10 -18.56
C GLU A 147 19.86 13.21 -18.55
N LEU A 148 19.19 13.46 -19.68
CA LEU A 148 18.05 14.38 -19.81
C LEU A 148 16.85 13.95 -18.97
N LEU A 149 16.54 12.65 -18.89
CA LEU A 149 15.46 12.13 -18.05
C LEU A 149 15.74 12.30 -16.55
N GLN A 150 17.00 12.22 -16.14
CA GLN A 150 17.42 12.39 -14.75
C GLN A 150 17.56 13.85 -14.31
N LEU A 151 17.51 14.81 -15.25
CA LEU A 151 17.55 16.24 -14.89
C LEU A 151 16.32 16.65 -14.05
N PRO A 152 16.52 17.52 -13.05
CA PRO A 152 15.43 18.14 -12.30
C PRO A 152 14.54 18.99 -13.23
N THR A 153 13.26 19.10 -12.88
CA THR A 153 12.22 19.76 -13.70
C THR A 153 12.60 21.19 -14.11
N GLU A 154 13.23 21.94 -13.21
CA GLU A 154 13.68 23.32 -13.46
C GLU A 154 14.70 23.41 -14.60
N GLU A 155 15.60 22.43 -14.71
CA GLU A 155 16.65 22.42 -15.74
C GLU A 155 16.09 21.97 -17.09
N LYS A 156 15.10 21.06 -17.09
CA LYS A 156 14.34 20.69 -18.29
C LYS A 156 13.57 21.89 -18.85
N GLU A 157 12.94 22.69 -18.00
CA GLU A 157 12.23 23.91 -18.40
C GLU A 157 13.18 24.96 -18.99
N ARG A 158 14.37 25.14 -18.39
CA ARG A 158 15.41 26.01 -18.94
C ARG A 158 15.93 25.55 -20.30
N LEU A 159 16.16 24.26 -20.47
CA LEU A 159 16.60 23.69 -21.76
C LEU A 159 15.53 23.87 -22.85
N MET A 160 14.25 23.68 -22.52
CA MET A 160 13.15 23.96 -23.46
C MET A 160 13.10 25.44 -23.84
N ALA A 161 13.22 26.35 -22.87
CA ALA A 161 13.24 27.79 -23.13
C ALA A 161 14.43 28.22 -23.99
N LEU A 162 15.62 27.64 -23.76
CA LEU A 162 16.83 27.91 -24.55
C LEU A 162 16.70 27.39 -25.98
N HIS A 163 16.14 26.20 -26.17
CA HIS A 163 15.90 25.62 -27.50
C HIS A 163 14.94 26.50 -28.30
N GLU A 164 13.84 26.94 -27.68
CA GLU A 164 12.85 27.82 -28.33
C GLU A 164 13.46 29.18 -28.71
N ALA A 165 14.25 29.78 -27.81
CA ALA A 165 14.96 31.02 -28.09
C ALA A 165 15.98 30.88 -29.24
N LYS A 166 16.68 29.74 -29.31
CA LYS A 166 17.68 29.47 -30.36
C LYS A 166 17.04 29.15 -31.71
N LYS A 167 15.88 28.48 -31.71
CA LYS A 167 15.08 28.25 -32.91
C LYS A 167 14.54 29.55 -33.48
N GLY A 168 14.01 30.45 -32.63
CA GLY A 168 13.55 31.78 -33.03
C GLY A 168 14.67 32.69 -33.56
N ALA A 169 15.91 32.54 -33.08
CA ALA A 169 17.05 33.32 -33.58
C ALA A 169 17.54 32.84 -34.97
N SER A 170 17.54 31.53 -35.22
CA SER A 170 18.07 30.94 -36.47
C SER A 170 17.20 31.18 -37.70
N GLU A 171 15.90 31.41 -37.54
CA GLU A 171 14.98 31.68 -38.66
C GLU A 171 15.03 33.14 -39.15
N SER A 172 15.74 34.04 -38.46
CA SER A 172 15.77 35.48 -38.79
C SER A 172 16.97 35.94 -39.64
N CYS A 173 17.85 35.03 -40.08
CA CYS A 173 19.12 35.39 -40.72
C CYS A 173 19.29 34.95 -42.18
N VAL A 174 18.24 34.44 -42.83
CA VAL A 174 18.30 34.10 -44.26
C VAL A 174 17.27 34.93 -45.02
N GLU A 175 17.74 35.59 -46.08
CA GLU A 175 17.05 36.52 -47.01
C GLU A 175 17.03 38.00 -46.53
N ASN A 176 17.80 38.94 -47.07
CA ASN A 176 18.23 39.13 -48.45
C ASN A 176 19.48 40.05 -48.52
N ASN A 177 20.56 39.60 -49.14
CA ASN A 177 21.52 40.51 -49.76
C ASN A 177 22.26 39.85 -50.94
N SER A 178 21.75 40.07 -52.14
CA SER A 178 22.47 40.02 -53.42
C SER A 178 21.50 40.61 -54.44
N GLY A 179 21.75 41.69 -55.17
CA GLY A 179 22.97 42.39 -55.49
C GLY A 179 22.63 43.12 -56.78
N ASP A 180 22.57 44.44 -56.72
CA ASP A 180 22.43 45.35 -57.85
C ASP A 180 23.58 45.11 -58.84
N GLN A 181 23.27 44.72 -60.08
CA GLN A 181 24.11 45.02 -61.24
C GLN A 181 23.25 45.40 -62.45
N SER A 182 23.23 46.71 -62.67
CA SER A 182 22.94 47.39 -63.93
C SER A 182 23.53 46.71 -65.18
N GLN A 183 22.68 46.46 -66.20
CA GLN A 183 23.09 46.50 -67.61
C GLN A 183 22.04 47.18 -68.51
N LYS A 184 22.20 48.49 -68.64
CA LYS A 184 22.29 49.28 -69.88
C LYS A 184 22.03 48.55 -71.24
N LYS A 185 20.88 48.89 -71.84
CA LYS A 185 20.67 49.48 -73.20
C LYS A 185 20.92 48.66 -74.49
N VAL A 186 19.99 48.91 -75.43
CA VAL A 186 20.06 48.91 -76.92
C VAL A 186 19.37 47.75 -77.63
N GLY A 187 18.41 48.08 -78.49
CA GLY A 187 17.81 47.20 -79.51
C GLY A 187 16.36 47.54 -79.77
#